data_AF-A0A6G3XT06-F1
#
_entry.id   AF-A0A6G3XT06-F1
#
_cell.length_a   1.000
_cell.length_b   1.000
_cell.length_c   1.000
_cell.angle_alpha   90.00
_cell.angle_beta   90.00
_cell.angle_gamma   90.00
#
_symmetry.space_group_name_H-M   'P 1'
#
loop_
_entity.id
_entity.type
_entity.pdbx_description
1 polymer ?
#
loop_
_entity_poly.entity_id
_entity_poly.type
_entity_poly.pdbx_seq_one_letter_code
_entity_poly.pdbx_strand_id
1 'polypeptide(L)'
;AALSLPESYRAITVHKDEAEMFAGLESRDKDPRKSLHLDEVPVPELGPGEALVAVMASSVNYNSVWTSIFEPVSTFGFLERYGRLSELTKRHDLPYHVIGSDLAGVV
;
A
#
# COMPACT_ATOMS: atom_id res chain seq x y z
N ALA A 1 -14.72 24.17 -7.24
CA ALA A 1 -14.38 22.92 -6.53
C ALA A 1 -15.63 22.44 -5.81
N ALA A 2 -16.25 21.36 -6.28
CA ALA A 2 -17.48 20.78 -5.72
C ALA A 2 -17.60 19.29 -6.11
N LEU A 3 -16.49 18.64 -6.44
CA LEU A 3 -16.52 17.24 -6.82
C LEU A 3 -16.72 16.40 -5.56
N SER A 4 -17.67 15.48 -5.62
CA SER A 4 -17.86 14.46 -4.59
C SER A 4 -16.66 13.52 -4.58
N LEU A 5 -16.17 13.18 -3.40
CA LEU A 5 -15.21 12.10 -3.26
C LEU A 5 -15.86 10.77 -3.65
N PRO A 6 -15.14 9.88 -4.34
CA PRO A 6 -15.64 8.53 -4.58
C PRO A 6 -15.62 7.72 -3.27
N GLU A 7 -16.41 6.65 -3.22
CA GLU A 7 -16.39 5.73 -2.07
C GLU A 7 -15.16 4.80 -2.09
N SER A 8 -14.66 4.47 -3.28
CA SER A 8 -13.46 3.66 -3.51
C SER A 8 -12.54 4.23 -4.58
N TYR A 9 -11.31 3.74 -4.64
CA TYR A 9 -10.37 4.02 -5.71
C TYR A 9 -9.54 2.78 -6.05
N ARG A 10 -9.04 2.72 -7.29
CA ARG A 10 -8.13 1.66 -7.72
C ARG A 10 -6.74 1.84 -7.16
N ALA A 11 -6.18 0.74 -6.67
CA ALA A 11 -4.85 0.71 -6.09
C ALA A 11 -4.10 -0.57 -6.45
N ILE A 12 -2.77 -0.47 -6.54
CA ILE A 12 -1.90 -1.64 -6.54
C ILE A 12 -1.61 -2.02 -5.09
N THR A 13 -1.98 -3.24 -4.71
CA THR A 13 -1.94 -3.73 -3.33
C THR A 13 -1.11 -5.00 -3.22
N VAL A 14 -0.57 -5.24 -2.02
CA VAL A 14 -0.20 -6.58 -1.53
C VAL A 14 -1.14 -6.97 -0.40
N HIS A 15 -1.36 -8.27 -0.17
CA HIS A 15 -2.29 -8.77 0.87
C HIS A 15 -1.55 -9.45 2.02
N LYS A 16 -2.11 -9.33 3.23
CA LYS A 16 -1.47 -9.77 4.47
C LYS A 16 -1.39 -11.29 4.60
N ASP A 17 -2.43 -11.98 4.15
CA ASP A 17 -2.53 -13.44 4.14
C ASP A 17 -1.60 -14.11 3.12
N GLU A 18 -1.07 -13.33 2.17
CA GLU A 18 -0.08 -13.77 1.19
C GLU A 18 1.37 -13.52 1.62
N ALA A 19 1.62 -12.92 2.80
CA ALA A 19 2.96 -12.50 3.21
C ALA A 19 4.01 -13.64 3.22
N GLU A 20 3.57 -14.88 3.38
CA GLU A 20 4.42 -16.08 3.38
C GLU A 20 4.40 -16.86 2.05
N MET A 21 3.76 -16.34 0.99
CA MET A 21 3.57 -17.06 -0.29
C MET A 21 4.87 -17.43 -1.00
N PHE A 22 5.97 -16.74 -0.66
CA PHE A 22 7.29 -16.96 -1.23
C PHE A 22 8.26 -17.65 -0.27
N ALA A 23 7.77 -18.21 0.84
CA ALA A 23 8.62 -18.93 1.80
C ALA A 23 9.37 -20.08 1.11
N GLY A 24 10.69 -20.16 1.35
CA GLY A 24 11.55 -21.19 0.77
C GLY A 24 12.03 -20.93 -0.67
N LEU A 25 11.63 -19.82 -1.30
CA LEU A 25 12.17 -19.41 -2.60
C LEU A 25 13.36 -18.47 -2.44
N GLU A 26 14.34 -18.58 -3.35
CA GLU A 26 15.41 -17.60 -3.50
C GLU A 26 14.84 -16.25 -3.99
N SER A 27 15.41 -15.13 -3.53
CA SER A 27 14.89 -13.78 -3.84
C SER A 27 14.73 -13.51 -5.34
N ARG A 28 15.58 -14.11 -6.17
CA ARG A 28 15.53 -13.99 -7.64
C ARG A 28 14.28 -14.63 -8.26
N ASP A 29 13.74 -15.67 -7.62
CA ASP A 29 12.59 -16.45 -8.13
C ASP A 29 11.26 -15.94 -7.58
N LYS A 30 11.30 -14.97 -6.65
CA LYS A 30 10.12 -14.27 -6.16
C LYS A 30 9.63 -13.30 -7.23
N ASP A 31 8.46 -13.60 -7.79
CA ASP A 31 7.89 -12.85 -8.90
C ASP A 31 6.84 -11.85 -8.38
N PRO A 32 7.09 -10.53 -8.43
CA PRO A 32 6.14 -9.49 -8.00
C PRO A 32 4.74 -9.63 -8.62
N ARG A 33 4.65 -10.17 -9.83
CA ARG A 33 3.37 -10.30 -10.54
C ARG A 33 2.40 -11.28 -9.86
N LYS A 34 2.88 -12.09 -8.92
CA LYS A 34 2.06 -13.05 -8.18
C LYS A 34 1.43 -12.46 -6.92
N SER A 35 2.04 -11.42 -6.35
CA SER A 35 1.62 -10.79 -5.08
C SER A 35 1.00 -9.40 -5.24
N LEU A 36 1.20 -8.77 -6.40
CA LEU A 36 0.61 -7.47 -6.71
C LEU A 36 -0.79 -7.66 -7.30
N HIS A 37 -1.77 -7.06 -6.64
CA HIS A 37 -3.17 -7.05 -7.04
C HIS A 37 -3.61 -5.66 -7.47
N LEU A 38 -4.60 -5.59 -8.35
CA LEU A 38 -5.29 -4.35 -8.70
C LEU A 38 -6.68 -4.39 -8.06
N ASP A 39 -6.85 -3.68 -6.96
CA ASP A 39 -8.06 -3.69 -6.14
C ASP A 39 -8.78 -2.34 -6.13
N GLU A 40 -10.09 -2.38 -5.86
CA GLU A 40 -10.85 -1.20 -5.40
C GLU A 40 -10.81 -1.15 -3.87
N VAL A 41 -10.27 -0.08 -3.31
CA VAL A 41 -10.13 0.10 -1.86
C VAL A 41 -10.86 1.37 -1.40
N PRO A 42 -11.41 1.41 -0.18
CA PRO A 42 -12.12 2.59 0.32
C PRO A 42 -11.20 3.81 0.42
N VAL A 43 -11.73 4.99 0.13
CA VAL A 43 -11.03 6.26 0.39
C VAL A 43 -10.86 6.42 1.92
N PRO A 44 -9.63 6.62 2.43
CA PRO A 44 -9.42 6.81 3.86
C PRO A 44 -9.98 8.16 4.33
N GLU A 45 -10.40 8.23 5.59
CA GLU A 45 -10.67 9.52 6.24
C GLU A 45 -9.40 10.37 6.26
N LEU A 46 -9.51 11.69 6.10
CA LEU A 46 -8.37 12.60 6.09
C LEU A 46 -8.10 13.18 7.49
N GLY A 47 -6.87 13.07 7.96
CA GLY A 47 -6.41 13.60 9.24
C GLY A 47 -5.86 15.03 9.14
N PRO A 48 -5.56 15.67 10.28
CA PRO A 48 -5.01 17.02 10.29
C PRO A 48 -3.65 17.09 9.57
N GLY A 49 -3.50 18.03 8.63
CA GLY A 49 -2.25 18.24 7.89
C GLY A 49 -2.01 17.26 6.74
N GLU A 50 -2.96 16.37 6.44
CA GLU A 50 -2.92 15.48 5.28
C GLU A 50 -3.60 16.12 4.06
N ALA A 51 -3.24 15.66 2.86
CA ALA A 51 -3.92 16.02 1.61
C ALA A 51 -4.29 14.74 0.84
N LEU A 52 -5.53 14.66 0.36
CA LEU A 52 -5.92 13.64 -0.61
C LEU A 52 -5.55 14.14 -2.01
N VAL A 53 -4.80 13.33 -2.77
CA VAL A 53 -4.28 13.73 -4.09
C VAL A 53 -4.82 12.77 -5.15
N ALA A 54 -5.43 13.33 -6.21
CA ALA A 54 -5.75 12.60 -7.42
C ALA A 54 -4.46 12.31 -8.20
N VAL A 55 -3.92 11.10 -8.02
CA VAL A 55 -2.65 10.66 -8.62
C VAL A 55 -2.81 10.48 -10.13
N MET A 56 -2.04 11.25 -10.91
CA MET A 56 -2.00 11.17 -12.38
C MET A 56 -0.92 10.19 -12.86
N ALA A 57 0.20 10.13 -12.14
CA ALA A 57 1.29 9.21 -12.39
C ALA A 57 2.05 8.87 -11.10
N SER A 58 2.71 7.71 -11.09
CA SER A 58 3.60 7.23 -10.03
C SER A 58 4.85 6.60 -10.64
N SER A 59 5.70 6.00 -9.82
CA SER A 59 6.95 5.36 -10.21
C SER A 59 7.09 4.00 -9.51
N VAL A 60 7.89 3.11 -10.09
CA VAL A 60 8.31 1.87 -9.43
C VAL A 60 9.75 2.05 -8.97
N ASN A 61 9.97 1.98 -7.67
CA ASN A 61 11.29 2.03 -7.06
C ASN A 61 11.64 0.70 -6.36
N TYR A 62 12.87 0.58 -5.86
CA TYR A 62 13.32 -0.64 -5.19
C TYR A 62 12.48 -1.00 -3.95
N ASN A 63 11.95 -0.02 -3.21
CA ASN A 63 11.07 -0.30 -2.08
C ASN A 63 9.74 -0.92 -2.52
N SER A 64 9.21 -0.52 -3.69
CA SER A 64 8.05 -1.18 -4.30
C SER A 64 8.34 -2.64 -4.63
N VAL A 65 9.51 -2.92 -5.22
CA VAL A 65 9.95 -4.29 -5.52
C VAL A 65 10.10 -5.11 -4.25
N TRP A 66 10.83 -4.61 -3.25
CA TRP A 66 11.02 -5.30 -1.97
C TRP A 66 9.71 -5.57 -1.24
N THR A 67 8.79 -4.61 -1.26
CA THR A 67 7.44 -4.80 -0.70
C THR A 67 6.71 -5.94 -1.40
N SER A 68 6.75 -5.98 -2.75
CA SER A 68 6.06 -7.01 -3.53
C SER A 68 6.59 -8.42 -3.30
N ILE A 69 7.84 -8.59 -2.87
CA ILE A 69 8.42 -9.90 -2.57
C ILE A 69 8.53 -10.19 -1.07
N PHE A 70 7.94 -9.30 -0.24
CA PHE A 70 7.94 -9.35 1.23
C PHE A 70 9.34 -9.40 1.87
N GLU A 71 10.32 -8.69 1.31
CA GLU A 71 11.71 -8.67 1.78
C GLU A 71 12.16 -7.29 2.29
N PRO A 72 13.15 -7.22 3.21
CA PRO A 72 13.73 -8.35 3.96
C PRO A 72 12.77 -8.93 5.00
N VAL A 73 11.68 -8.21 5.30
CA VAL A 73 10.54 -8.63 6.08
C VAL A 73 9.28 -8.02 5.48
N SER A 74 8.12 -8.63 5.72
CA SER A 74 6.84 -8.09 5.28
C SER A 74 6.56 -6.69 5.86
N THR A 75 6.08 -5.78 5.01
CA THR A 75 5.73 -4.41 5.41
C THR A 75 4.59 -4.34 6.41
N PHE A 76 3.71 -5.36 6.45
CA PHE A 76 2.62 -5.46 7.42
C PHE A 76 3.10 -5.42 8.88
N GLY A 77 4.28 -5.98 9.18
CA GLY A 77 4.84 -5.93 10.52
C GLY A 77 5.18 -4.51 10.99
N PHE A 78 5.55 -3.61 10.06
CA PHE A 78 5.74 -2.19 10.34
C PHE A 78 4.40 -1.47 10.52
N LEU A 79 3.45 -1.72 9.61
CA LEU A 79 2.11 -1.10 9.62
C LEU A 79 1.35 -1.42 10.91
N GLU A 80 1.34 -2.68 11.35
CA GLU A 80 0.74 -3.09 12.62
C GLU A 80 1.39 -2.41 13.83
N ARG A 81 2.72 -2.32 13.85
CA ARG A 81 3.44 -1.71 14.97
C ARG A 81 3.14 -0.22 15.05
N TYR A 82 3.11 0.47 13.91
CA TYR A 82 2.78 1.89 13.82
C TYR A 82 1.30 2.16 14.11
N GLY A 83 0.41 1.25 13.70
CA GLY A 83 -1.03 1.34 13.93
C GLY A 83 -1.44 1.30 15.40
N ARG A 84 -0.57 0.80 16.29
CA ARG A 84 -0.80 0.77 17.75
C ARG A 84 -0.52 2.10 18.46
N LEU A 85 0.01 3.11 17.76
CA LEU A 85 0.43 4.36 18.40
C LEU A 85 -0.71 5.37 18.64
N SER A 86 -1.73 5.40 17.78
CA SER A 86 -2.88 6.32 17.90
C SER A 86 -4.01 5.91 16.97
N GLU A 87 -5.21 6.49 17.15
CA GLU A 87 -6.33 6.27 16.22
C GLU A 87 -6.02 6.75 14.79
N LEU A 88 -5.23 7.81 14.62
CA LEU A 88 -4.82 8.29 13.30
C LEU A 88 -3.91 7.29 12.59
N THR A 89 -2.95 6.71 13.30
CA THR A 89 -1.98 5.76 12.71
C THR A 89 -2.60 4.38 12.49
N LYS A 90 -3.62 4.00 13.26
CA LYS A 90 -4.37 2.74 13.12
C LYS A 90 -4.99 2.56 11.73
N ARG A 91 -5.32 3.66 11.03
CA ARG A 91 -5.85 3.64 9.66
C ARG A 91 -4.91 2.96 8.64
N HIS A 92 -3.62 2.80 8.97
CA HIS A 92 -2.65 2.10 8.12
C HIS A 92 -2.54 0.59 8.41
N ASP A 93 -3.05 0.10 9.54
CA ASP A 93 -3.07 -1.32 9.88
C ASP A 93 -4.29 -2.00 9.24
N LEU A 94 -4.12 -2.35 7.96
CA LEU A 94 -5.16 -2.92 7.11
C LEU A 94 -4.75 -4.32 6.62
N PRO A 95 -5.70 -5.16 6.17
CA PRO A 95 -5.37 -6.47 5.57
C PRO A 95 -4.71 -6.37 4.19
N TYR A 96 -4.63 -5.16 3.62
CA TYR A 96 -3.96 -4.84 2.36
C TYR A 96 -3.03 -3.64 2.53
N HIS A 97 -2.03 -3.52 1.67
CA HIS A 97 -1.11 -2.38 1.63
C HIS A 97 -1.02 -1.83 0.21
N VAL A 98 -1.53 -0.61 0.00
CA VAL A 98 -1.39 0.13 -1.26
C VAL A 98 0.05 0.63 -1.39
N ILE A 99 0.75 0.25 -2.46
CA ILE A 99 2.16 0.58 -2.65
C ILE A 99 2.38 1.72 -3.66
N GLY A 100 3.52 2.39 -3.51
CA GLY A 100 3.95 3.53 -4.34
C GLY A 100 4.53 4.62 -3.46
N SER A 101 5.76 5.07 -3.72
CA SER A 101 6.42 6.10 -2.89
C SER A 101 6.70 7.40 -3.65
N ASP A 102 6.18 7.50 -4.87
CA ASP A 102 6.26 8.68 -5.73
C ASP A 102 4.88 8.99 -6.28
N LEU A 103 4.56 10.27 -6.48
CA LEU A 103 3.34 10.68 -7.18
C LEU A 103 3.53 12.02 -7.89
N ALA A 104 2.77 12.22 -8.97
CA ALA A 104 2.47 13.52 -9.55
C ALA A 104 0.96 13.59 -9.76
N GLY A 105 0.32 14.66 -9.29
CA GLY A 105 -1.14 14.74 -9.29
C GLY A 105 -1.69 16.11 -8.87
N VAL A 106 -2.99 16.12 -8.60
CA VAL A 106 -3.74 17.33 -8.20
C VAL A 106 -4.32 17.11 -6.81
N VAL A 107 -4.14 18.09 -5.92
CA VAL A 107 -4.82 18.16 -4.62
C VAL A 107 -6.29 18.49 -4.82
#